data_AF-A0A1G7QTJ6-F1
#
_entry.id   AF-A0A1G7QTJ6-F1
#
_cell.length_a   1.000
_cell.length_b   1.000
_cell.length_c   1.000
_cell.angle_alpha   90.00
_cell.angle_beta   90.00
_cell.angle_gamma   90.00
#
_symmetry.space_group_name_H-M   'P 1'
#
loop_
_entity.id
_entity.type
_entity.pdbx_description
1 polymer ?
#
loop_
_entity_poly.entity_id
_entity_poly.type
_entity_poly.pdbx_seq_one_letter_code
_entity_poly.pdbx_strand_id
1 'polypeptide(L)' 'MFKAEVIHRRGPWRSFEAVEYATLEWVDWFNNRRLLEPIGNIPPAEAEANFYAALETEPMAA' A
#
# COMPACT_ATOMS: atom_id res chain seq x y z
N MET A 1 -5.97 9.33 -2.45
CA MET A 1 -5.13 9.26 -1.24
C MET A 1 -3.76 9.87 -1.48
N PHE A 2 -2.86 9.21 -2.23
CA PHE A 2 -1.48 9.69 -2.48
C PHE A 2 -1.32 11.19 -2.78
N LYS A 3 -2.01 11.72 -3.81
CA LYS A 3 -1.89 13.15 -4.16
C LYS A 3 -2.30 14.09 -3.03
N ALA A 4 -3.36 13.77 -2.29
CA ALA A 4 -3.83 14.59 -1.18
C ALA A 4 -2.93 14.48 0.06
N GLU A 5 -2.51 13.26 0.40
CA GLU A 5 -1.76 12.96 1.63
C GLU A 5 -0.28 13.29 1.54
N VAL A 6 0.30 13.20 0.34
CA VAL A 6 1.72 13.41 0.10
C VAL A 6 1.92 14.68 -0.72
N ILE A 7 1.50 14.67 -1.98
CA ILE A 7 1.88 15.71 -2.95
C ILE A 7 1.39 17.10 -2.51
N HIS A 8 0.10 17.24 -2.16
CA HIS A 8 -0.47 18.51 -1.76
C HIS A 8 -0.11 18.87 -0.31
N ARG A 9 -0.12 17.90 0.61
CA ARG A 9 0.09 18.15 2.04
C ARG A 9 1.55 18.44 2.42
N ARG A 10 2.52 17.80 1.75
CA ARG A 10 3.96 17.93 2.05
C ARG A 10 4.70 18.88 1.09
N GLY A 11 4.01 19.40 0.07
CA GLY A 11 4.57 20.42 -0.81
C GLY A 11 4.74 21.79 -0.12
N PRO A 12 5.46 22.74 -0.73
CA PRO A 12 6.06 22.68 -2.07
C PRO A 12 7.35 21.84 -2.14
N TRP A 13 7.53 21.15 -3.26
CA TRP A 13 8.68 20.24 -3.48
C TRP A 13 9.83 20.96 -4.17
N ARG A 14 11.06 20.70 -3.70
CA ARG A 14 12.26 21.39 -4.17
C ARG A 14 12.97 20.68 -5.32
N SER A 15 12.70 19.38 -5.52
CA SER A 15 13.29 18.54 -6.56
C SER A 15 12.42 17.31 -6.83
N PHE A 16 12.67 16.64 -7.96
CA PHE A 16 12.05 15.35 -8.26
C PHE A 16 12.48 14.26 -7.27
N GLU A 17 13.75 14.24 -6.86
CA GLU A 17 14.29 13.30 -5.87
C GLU A 17 13.53 13.37 -4.53
N ALA A 18 13.16 14.57 -4.08
CA ALA A 18 12.38 14.73 -2.86
C ALA A 18 10.98 14.11 -2.98
N VAL A 19 10.37 14.20 -4.17
CA VAL A 19 9.07 13.58 -4.45
C VAL A 19 9.20 12.06 -4.53
N GLU A 20 10.25 11.55 -5.15
CA GLU A 20 10.53 10.13 -5.27
C GLU A 20 10.69 9.49 -3.89
N TYR A 21 11.54 10.08 -3.04
CA TYR A 21 11.74 9.59 -1.68
C TYR A 21 10.44 9.56 -0.86
N ALA A 22 9.68 10.66 -0.88
CA ALA A 22 8.39 10.72 -0.19
C ALA A 22 7.36 9.72 -0.73
N THR A 23 7.47 9.37 -2.02
CA THR A 23 6.64 8.34 -2.65
C THR A 23 7.02 6.96 -2.12
N LEU A 24 8.31 6.64 -2.05
CA LEU A 24 8.80 5.36 -1.49
C LEU A 24 8.35 5.19 -0.03
N GLU A 25 8.50 6.23 0.80
CA GLU A 25 8.03 6.20 2.18
C GLU A 25 6.52 5.98 2.28
N TRP A 26 5.73 6.66 1.43
CA TRP A 26 4.28 6.51 1.45
C TRP A 26 3.84 5.12 0.98
N VAL A 27 4.50 4.55 -0.04
CA VAL A 27 4.22 3.20 -0.53
C VAL A 27 4.54 2.15 0.55
N ASP A 28 5.69 2.24 1.22
CA ASP A 28 6.01 1.33 2.33
C ASP A 28 4.96 1.42 3.43
N TRP A 29 4.64 2.64 3.89
CA TRP A 29 3.65 2.82 4.93
C TRP A 29 2.27 2.31 4.52
N PHE A 30 1.82 2.63 3.31
CA PHE A 30 0.50 2.24 2.83
C PHE A 30 0.38 0.72 2.72
N ASN A 31 1.36 0.05 2.12
CA ASN A 31 1.27 -1.39 1.86
C ASN A 31 1.57 -2.24 3.10
N ASN A 32 2.51 -1.81 3.94
CA ASN A 32 3.04 -2.66 5.03
C ASN A 32 2.53 -2.26 6.42
N ARG A 33 1.95 -1.06 6.59
CA ARG A 33 1.60 -0.54 7.93
C ARG A 33 0.18 0.02 8.05
N ARG A 34 -0.43 0.47 6.95
CA ARG A 34 -1.75 1.09 6.97
C ARG A 34 -2.84 0.03 7.08
N LEU A 35 -3.60 0.08 8.17
CA LEU A 35 -4.76 -0.79 8.35
C LEU A 35 -5.96 -0.24 7.58
N LEU A 36 -6.66 -1.12 6.87
CA LEU A 36 -7.84 -0.78 6.08
C LEU A 36 -9.04 -1.62 6.55
N GLU A 37 -10.06 -0.95 7.08
CA GLU A 37 -11.29 -1.59 7.56
C GLU A 37 -11.97 -2.49 6.51
N PRO A 38 -12.09 -2.11 5.22
CA PRO A 38 -12.76 -2.94 4.22
C PRO A 38 -12.13 -4.31 3.95
N ILE A 39 -10.85 -4.50 4.32
CA ILE A 39 -10.11 -5.76 4.16
C ILE A 39 -9.82 -6.42 5.52
N GLY A 40 -10.55 -6.04 6.57
CA GLY A 40 -10.44 -6.68 7.89
C GLY A 40 -9.44 -6.02 8.84
N ASN A 41 -9.10 -4.74 8.63
CA ASN A 41 -8.14 -3.99 9.45
C ASN A 41 -6.72 -4.59 9.46
N ILE A 42 -6.28 -5.13 8.33
CA ILE A 42 -4.89 -5.59 8.10
C ILE A 42 -4.21 -4.71 7.03
N PRO A 43 -2.86 -4.72 6.93
CA PRO A 43 -2.16 -4.07 5.83
C PRO A 43 -2.49 -4.71 4.48
N PRO A 44 -2.50 -3.93 3.38
CA PRO A 44 -2.72 -4.44 2.03
C PRO A 44 -1.82 -5.61 1.64
N ALA A 45 -0.52 -5.56 1.98
CA ALA A 45 0.42 -6.64 1.66
C ALA A 45 0.06 -7.96 2.36
N GLU A 46 -0.46 -7.90 3.58
CA GLU A 46 -0.94 -9.09 4.30
C GLU A 46 -2.22 -9.64 3.66
N ALA A 47 -3.15 -8.76 3.27
CA ALA A 47 -4.37 -9.18 2.59
C ALA A 47 -4.08 -9.85 1.24
N GLU A 48 -3.12 -9.33 0.48
CA GLU A 48 -2.65 -9.92 -0.78
C GLU A 48 -2.00 -11.30 -0.54
N ALA A 49 -1.11 -11.42 0.46
CA ALA A 49 -0.50 -12.69 0.83
C ALA A 49 -1.55 -13.74 1.23
N ASN A 50 -2.55 -13.36 2.04
CA ASN A 50 -3.65 -14.22 2.43
C ASN A 50 -4.50 -14.66 1.22
N PHE A 51 -4.75 -13.75 0.27
CA PHE A 51 -5.48 -14.05 -0.94
C PHE A 51 -4.75 -15.09 -1.80
N TYR A 52 -3.45 -14.92 -2.03
CA TYR A 52 -2.67 -15.90 -2.79
C TYR A 52 -2.53 -17.23 -2.07
N ALA A 53 -2.32 -17.23 -0.75
CA ALA A 53 -2.29 -18.47 0.03
C ALA A 53 -3.63 -19.24 -0.06
N ALA A 54 -4.77 -18.53 -0.06
CA ALA A 54 -6.08 -19.15 -0.26
C ALA A 54 -6.24 -19.71 -1.68
N LEU A 55 -5.81 -18.99 -2.71
CA LEU A 55 -5.83 -19.47 -4.10
C LEU A 55 -4.97 -20.73 -4.31
N GLU A 56 -3.84 -20.86 -3.62
CA GLU A 56 -3.00 -22.05 -3.66
C GLU A 56 -3.60 -23.24 -2.89
N THR A 57 -4.48 -22.96 -1.93
CA THR A 57 -5.11 -23.98 -1.07
C THR A 57 -6.42 -24.51 -1.65
N GLU A 58 -7.13 -23.72 -2.45
CA GLU A 58 -8.20 -24.23 -3.30
C GLU A 58 -7.57 -25.21 -4.31
N PRO A 59 -7.85 -26.53 -4.26
CA PRO A 59 -7.43 -27.39 -5.36
C PRO A 59 -8.06 -26.77 -6.59
N MET A 60 -7.25 -26.50 -7.61
CA MET A 60 -7.71 -26.08 -8.92
C MET A 60 -8.79 -27.07 -9.34
N ALA A 61 -10.05 -26.72 -9.09
CA ALA A 61 -11.16 -27.65 -9.21
C ALA A 61 -11.30 -27.96 -10.69
N ALA A 62 -10.85 -29.17 -11.04
CA ALA A 62 -10.94 -29.74 -12.37
C ALA A 62 -12.38 -30.12 -12.70
#